data_AF-A0A7W0SQE9-F1
#
_entry.id   AF-A0A7W0SQE9-F1
#
_cell.length_a   1.000
_cell.length_b   1.000
_cell.length_c   1.000
_cell.angle_alpha   90.00
_cell.angle_beta   90.00
_cell.angle_gamma   90.00
#
_symmetry.space_group_name_H-M   'P 1'
#
loop_
_entity.id
_entity.type
_entity.pdbx_description
1 polymer ?
#
loop_
_entity_poly.entity_id
_entity_poly.type
_entity_poly.pdbx_seq_one_letter_code
_entity_poly.pdbx_strand_id
1 'polypeptide(L)'
;PRVRQEGARVEVRATGARSSTVRSVAERLGARSFTVARVTEGATARSAVILRNPAKRYTADALARQLGIGVVEDPAESADADLVVRLGGDFRGLASDSGR
;
A
#
# COMPACT_ATOMS: atom_id res chain seq x y z
N PRO A 1 -22.67 9.27 -5.61
CA PRO A 1 -21.36 9.93 -5.40
C PRO A 1 -20.23 9.16 -6.11
N ARG A 2 -19.95 9.51 -7.36
CA ARG A 2 -18.77 9.00 -8.08
C ARG A 2 -17.56 9.76 -7.55
N VAL A 3 -16.91 9.21 -6.53
CA VAL A 3 -15.61 9.70 -6.07
C VAL A 3 -14.71 9.62 -7.28
N ARG A 4 -14.29 10.79 -7.82
CA ARG A 4 -13.19 10.86 -8.78
C ARG A 4 -12.06 10.07 -8.14
N GLN A 5 -11.75 8.89 -8.66
CA GLN A 5 -10.57 8.14 -8.27
C GLN A 5 -9.38 8.99 -8.73
N GLU A 6 -9.01 9.93 -7.90
CA GLU A 6 -7.92 10.85 -8.13
C GLU A 6 -6.65 10.01 -8.01
N GLY A 7 -6.21 9.44 -9.14
CA GLY A 7 -5.20 8.39 -9.23
C GLY A 7 -4.03 8.65 -8.28
N ALA A 8 -3.96 7.88 -7.20
CA ALA A 8 -2.87 8.01 -6.24
C ALA A 8 -1.68 7.23 -6.78
N ARG A 9 -0.52 7.86 -6.75
CA ARG A 9 0.75 7.19 -7.05
C ARG A 9 1.15 6.37 -5.83
N VAL A 10 1.39 5.07 -6.03
CA VAL A 10 1.70 4.14 -4.95
C VAL A 10 3.06 3.49 -5.17
N GLU A 11 3.91 3.50 -4.15
CA GLU A 11 5.08 2.64 -4.08
C GLU A 11 4.77 1.42 -3.21
N VAL A 12 5.19 0.22 -3.61
CA VAL A 12 5.05 -0.99 -2.80
C VAL A 12 6.43 -1.42 -2.32
N ARG A 13 6.62 -1.52 -1.00
CA ARG A 13 7.90 -1.90 -0.36
C ARG A 13 7.79 -3.27 0.30
N ALA A 14 8.66 -4.19 -0.08
CA ALA A 14 8.83 -5.48 0.57
C ALA A 14 9.82 -5.33 1.74
N THR A 15 9.33 -5.47 2.98
CA THR A 15 10.12 -5.35 4.22
C THR A 15 10.04 -6.63 5.06
N GLY A 16 9.90 -7.77 4.39
CA GLY A 16 9.77 -9.10 5.02
C GLY A 16 8.65 -9.97 4.44
N ALA A 17 7.76 -9.41 3.62
CA ALA A 17 6.78 -10.20 2.87
C ALA A 17 7.42 -10.95 1.69
N ARG A 18 6.84 -12.11 1.33
CA ARG A 18 7.28 -12.89 0.16
C ARG A 18 7.10 -12.09 -1.13
N SER A 19 8.05 -12.16 -2.06
CA SER A 19 8.02 -11.42 -3.33
C SER A 19 6.76 -11.72 -4.18
N SER A 20 6.24 -12.95 -4.12
CA SER A 20 4.97 -13.31 -4.78
C SER A 20 3.78 -12.55 -4.21
N THR A 21 3.70 -12.40 -2.89
CA THR A 21 2.66 -11.61 -2.22
C THR A 21 2.75 -10.13 -2.60
N VAL A 22 3.96 -9.58 -2.62
CA VAL A 22 4.22 -8.18 -2.98
C VAL A 22 3.77 -7.91 -4.42
N ARG A 23 4.08 -8.82 -5.35
CA ARG A 23 3.66 -8.73 -6.75
C ARG A 23 2.14 -8.78 -6.88
N SER A 24 1.47 -9.72 -6.20
CA SER A 24 0.00 -9.81 -6.20
C SER A 24 -0.67 -8.54 -5.67
N VAL A 25 -0.09 -7.89 -4.65
CA VAL A 25 -0.59 -6.60 -4.15
C VAL A 25 -0.42 -5.51 -5.21
N ALA A 26 0.75 -5.41 -5.84
CA ALA A 26 1.00 -4.43 -6.90
C ALA A 26 0.03 -4.58 -8.10
N GLU A 27 -0.22 -5.81 -8.56
CA GLU A 27 -1.17 -6.09 -9.64
C GLU A 27 -2.60 -5.66 -9.28
N ARG A 28 -3.05 -5.99 -8.06
CA ARG A 28 -4.39 -5.62 -7.59
C ARG A 28 -4.56 -4.11 -7.40
N LEU A 29 -3.50 -3.41 -7.01
CA LEU A 29 -3.50 -1.94 -6.97
C LEU A 29 -3.64 -1.36 -8.39
N GLY A 30 -2.87 -1.86 -9.35
CA GLY A 30 -2.96 -1.45 -10.75
C GLY A 30 -4.36 -1.65 -11.35
N ALA A 31 -5.00 -2.79 -11.03
CA ALA A 31 -6.37 -3.08 -11.48
C ALA A 31 -7.44 -2.13 -10.90
N ARG A 32 -7.12 -1.34 -9.86
CA ARG A 32 -8.05 -0.46 -9.14
C ARG A 32 -7.75 1.02 -9.34
N SER A 33 -7.11 1.35 -10.46
CA SER A 33 -6.76 2.70 -10.89
C SER A 33 -5.70 3.39 -10.02
N PHE A 34 -4.94 2.63 -9.23
CA PHE A 34 -3.72 3.15 -8.62
C PHE A 34 -2.58 3.10 -9.62
N THR A 35 -1.77 4.16 -9.68
CA THR A 35 -0.54 4.15 -10.47
C THR A 35 0.57 3.58 -9.60
N VAL A 36 0.89 2.30 -9.76
CA VAL A 36 2.04 1.69 -9.07
C VAL A 36 3.33 2.23 -9.68
N ALA A 37 4.03 3.08 -8.94
CA ALA A 37 5.23 3.77 -9.40
C ALA A 37 6.46 2.87 -9.39
N ARG A 38 6.59 2.05 -8.35
CA ARG A 38 7.73 1.17 -8.13
C ARG A 38 7.37 0.09 -7.13
N VAL A 39 8.03 -1.06 -7.28
CA VAL A 39 8.10 -2.11 -6.27
C VAL A 39 9.55 -2.20 -5.83
N THR A 40 9.82 -2.00 -4.55
CA THR A 40 11.18 -1.98 -3.98
C THR A 40 11.28 -2.93 -2.79
N GLU A 41 12.50 -3.29 -2.43
CA GLU A 41 12.81 -3.97 -1.17
C GLU A 41 13.34 -2.94 -0.17
N GLY A 42 13.09 -3.16 1.11
CA GLY A 42 13.51 -2.27 2.19
C GLY A 42 13.89 -3.03 3.45
N ALA A 43 14.39 -2.31 4.45
CA ALA A 43 14.73 -2.86 5.75
C ALA A 43 13.51 -3.51 6.42
N THR A 44 13.73 -4.58 7.18
CA THR A 44 12.66 -5.31 7.87
C THR A 44 11.82 -4.38 8.75
N ALA A 45 10.51 -4.36 8.51
CA ALA A 45 9.57 -3.47 9.19
C ALA A 45 8.16 -4.03 9.14
N ARG A 46 7.30 -3.58 10.05
CA ARG A 46 5.88 -3.94 10.09
C ARG A 46 5.09 -3.37 8.92
N SER A 47 4.04 -4.09 8.56
CA SER A 47 3.15 -3.70 7.47
C SER A 47 2.37 -2.43 7.79
N ALA A 48 2.37 -1.47 6.87
CA ALA A 48 1.64 -0.22 7.02
C ALA A 48 1.39 0.45 5.66
N VAL A 49 0.34 1.27 5.59
CA VAL A 49 0.19 2.28 4.53
C VAL A 49 0.78 3.59 5.06
N ILE A 50 1.85 4.06 4.45
CA ILE A 50 2.48 5.33 4.81
C ILE A 50 1.89 6.43 3.93
N LEU A 51 1.28 7.42 4.57
CA LEU A 51 0.73 8.59 3.89
C LEU A 51 1.84 9.62 3.63
N ARG A 52 2.09 9.94 2.36
CA ARG A 52 3.07 10.96 1.95
C ARG A 52 2.42 12.23 1.43
N ASN A 53 1.22 12.11 0.87
CA ASN A 53 0.41 13.25 0.44
C ASN A 53 -0.86 13.33 1.31
N PRO A 54 -0.97 14.29 2.25
CA PRO A 54 -2.15 14.45 3.11
C PRO A 54 -3.48 14.58 2.35
N ALA A 55 -3.47 15.11 1.12
CA ALA A 55 -4.67 15.17 0.28
C ALA A 55 -5.24 13.79 -0.07
N LYS A 56 -4.42 12.73 0.01
CA LYS A 56 -4.81 11.34 -0.26
C LYS A 56 -5.19 10.56 1.00
N ARG A 57 -5.43 11.22 2.14
CA ARG A 57 -5.79 10.55 3.41
C ARG A 57 -6.96 9.58 3.26
N TYR A 58 -8.04 10.01 2.61
CA TYR A 58 -9.21 9.16 2.38
C TYR A 58 -8.86 7.88 1.60
N THR A 59 -8.02 8.03 0.57
CA THR A 59 -7.52 6.91 -0.25
C THR A 59 -6.65 5.97 0.58
N ALA A 60 -5.77 6.52 1.43
CA ALA A 60 -4.93 5.74 2.34
C ALA A 60 -5.76 4.91 3.32
N ASP A 61 -6.77 5.51 3.96
CA ASP A 61 -7.63 4.83 4.92
C ASP A 61 -8.47 3.73 4.24
N ALA A 62 -8.96 3.97 3.01
CA ALA A 62 -9.65 2.95 2.23
C ALA A 62 -8.74 1.78 1.85
N LEU A 63 -7.49 2.07 1.47
CA LEU A 63 -6.49 1.06 1.12
C LEU A 63 -6.08 0.23 2.34
N ALA A 64 -5.81 0.89 3.47
CA ALA A 64 -5.49 0.27 4.74
C ALA A 64 -6.56 -0.73 5.19
N ARG A 65 -7.84 -0.34 5.11
CA ARG A 65 -8.97 -1.24 5.39
C ARG A 65 -9.00 -2.49 4.51
N GLN A 66 -8.63 -2.37 3.24
CA GLN A 66 -8.61 -3.50 2.30
C GLN A 66 -7.43 -4.44 2.55
N LEU A 67 -6.29 -3.88 2.91
CA LEU A 67 -5.07 -4.62 3.25
C LEU A 67 -5.09 -5.17 4.67
N GLY A 68 -6.02 -4.72 5.54
CA GLY A 68 -6.06 -5.10 6.94
C GLY A 68 -4.87 -4.58 7.76
N ILE A 69 -4.27 -3.46 7.34
CA ILE A 69 -3.11 -2.83 7.98
C ILE A 69 -3.42 -1.38 8.37
N GLY A 70 -2.60 -0.77 9.22
CA GLY A 70 -2.79 0.62 9.65
C GLY A 70 -2.25 1.66 8.67
N VAL A 71 -2.79 2.88 8.73
CA VAL A 71 -2.17 4.07 8.12
C VAL A 71 -1.22 4.70 9.12
N VAL A 72 -0.03 5.09 8.67
CA VAL A 72 0.95 5.83 9.46
C VAL A 72 1.43 7.05 8.68
N GLU A 73 1.80 8.09 9.41
CA GLU A 73 2.54 9.22 8.88
C GLU A 73 3.97 9.07 9.36
N ASP A 74 4.90 8.85 8.44
CA ASP A 74 6.31 8.66 8.76
C ASP A 74 7.11 9.74 8.01
N PRO A 75 7.52 10.83 8.67
CA PRO A 75 8.23 11.92 8.02
C PRO A 75 9.63 11.51 7.52
N ALA A 76 10.24 10.47 8.08
CA ALA A 76 11.55 9.97 7.65
C ALA A 76 11.46 9.10 6.38
N GLU A 77 10.27 8.64 6.02
CA GLU A 77 10.05 7.83 4.82
C GLU A 77 10.22 8.68 3.55
N SER A 78 11.34 8.53 2.83
CA SER A 78 11.51 9.17 1.52
C SER A 78 10.82 8.36 0.43
N ALA A 79 9.89 8.95 -0.32
CA ALA A 79 9.24 8.34 -1.48
C ALA A 79 8.66 9.41 -2.43
N ASP A 80 8.78 9.20 -3.74
CA ASP A 80 8.21 10.06 -4.80
C ASP A 80 6.73 9.74 -5.11
N ALA A 81 6.07 9.00 -4.22
CA ALA A 81 4.71 8.52 -4.33
C ALA A 81 3.80 9.20 -3.30
N ASP A 82 2.49 9.26 -3.58
CA ASP A 82 1.50 9.80 -2.63
C ASP A 82 1.33 8.89 -1.41
N LEU A 83 1.46 7.59 -1.64
CA LEU A 83 1.30 6.52 -0.66
C LEU A 83 2.42 5.50 -0.81
N VAL A 84 2.88 4.95 0.30
CA VAL A 84 3.78 3.80 0.32
C VAL A 84 3.08 2.64 1.01
N VAL A 85 2.97 1.49 0.35
CA VAL A 85 2.46 0.26 0.94
C VAL A 85 3.65 -0.58 1.37
N ARG A 86 3.92 -0.60 2.66
CA ARG A 86 4.97 -1.41 3.27
C ARG A 86 4.41 -2.76 3.69
N LEU A 87 5.03 -3.84 3.22
CA LEU A 87 4.60 -5.22 3.45
C LEU A 87 5.71 -5.98 4.21
N GLY A 88 5.49 -6.11 5.51
CA GLY A 88 6.36 -6.86 6.44
C GLY A 88 6.05 -8.35 6.47
N GLY A 89 6.83 -9.10 7.25
CA GLY A 89 6.58 -10.53 7.49
C GLY A 89 5.28 -10.82 8.26
N ASP A 90 4.67 -9.79 8.83
CA ASP A 90 3.36 -9.81 9.48
C ASP A 90 2.19 -9.71 8.49
N PHE A 91 2.44 -9.38 7.22
CA PHE A 91 1.39 -9.26 6.20
C PHE A 91 0.78 -10.64 5.87
N ARG A 92 -0.54 -10.77 6.01
CA ARG A 92 -1.26 -12.03 5.79
C ARG A 92 -1.99 -12.11 4.45
N GLY A 93 -1.92 -11.07 3.63
CA GLY A 93 -2.69 -10.97 2.39
C GLY A 93 -3.85 -9.98 2.54
N LEU A 94 -4.61 -9.81 1.47
CA LEU A 94 -5.76 -8.90 1.45
C LEU A 94 -6.90 -9.48 2.27
N ALA A 95 -7.65 -8.61 2.96
CA ALA A 95 -8.79 -9.02 3.77
C ALA A 95 -9.87 -9.77 2.95
N SER A 96 -9.93 -9.54 1.64
CA SER A 96 -10.81 -10.24 0.70
C SER A 96 -10.34 -11.65 0.29
N ASP A 97 -9.12 -12.08 0.64
CA ASP A 97 -8.65 -13.46 0.43
C ASP A 97 -9.01 -14.38 1.62
N SER A 98 -9.40 -13.84 2.77
CA SER A 98 -9.82 -14.61 3.97
C SER A 98 -11.23 -15.22 3.90
N GLY A 99 -11.89 -15.14 2.74
CA GLY A 99 -13.20 -15.70 2.49
C GLY A 99 -13.18 -16.72 1.35
N ARG A 100 -12.57 -17.88 1.57
CA ARG A 100 -12.81 -19.11 0.82
C ARG A 100 -12.73 -20.31 1.75
#